data_AF-A0B7I4-F1
#
_entry.id   AF-A0B7I4-F1
#
_cell.length_a   1.000
_cell.length_b   1.000
_cell.length_c   1.000
_cell.angle_alpha   90.00
_cell.angle_beta   90.00
_cell.angle_gamma   90.00
#
_symmetry.space_group_name_H-M   'P 1'
#
loop_
_entity.id
_entity.type
_entity.pdbx_description
1 polymer ?
#
loop_
_entity_poly.entity_id
_entity_poly.type
_entity_poly.pdbx_seq_one_letter_code
_entity_poly.pdbx_strand_id
1 'polypeptide(L)'
;MLQAAHRSSIDVKNSYDFYVLAFKELSKDNYADAFLYYDRAKYELTSAINEAKHNIRGLRIHSSRTVSFFFKLYGLYAVLYGVIAALIFGALIYGYSDIRILGVPLWSSFFAGLGSSAQILTGVVDDLRREGMVVRYKRIWYTTIPLLSMIFGYMAYLLFSSGLIAFNVKSDDTVFSTMLVCFLTGFMTNWLINRLSSLSDNM
;
A
#
# COMPACT_ATOMS: atom_id res chain seq x y z
N MET A 1 -15.70 2.15 -10.61
CA MET A 1 -16.16 1.17 -9.58
C MET A 1 -17.40 0.40 -10.04
N LEU A 2 -18.43 1.07 -10.56
CA LEU A 2 -19.65 0.45 -11.12
C LEU A 2 -19.39 -0.75 -12.04
N GLN A 3 -18.54 -0.60 -13.06
CA GLN A 3 -18.19 -1.69 -13.98
C GLN A 3 -17.46 -2.86 -13.28
N ALA A 4 -16.70 -2.58 -12.22
CA ALA A 4 -16.04 -3.60 -11.43
C ALA A 4 -17.02 -4.33 -10.50
N ALA A 5 -17.96 -3.61 -9.87
CA ALA A 5 -19.02 -4.19 -9.03
C ALA A 5 -19.96 -5.08 -9.86
N HIS A 6 -20.36 -4.62 -11.06
CA HIS A 6 -21.23 -5.39 -11.97
C HIS A 6 -20.55 -6.68 -12.45
N ARG A 7 -19.25 -6.63 -12.81
CA ARG A 7 -18.44 -7.83 -13.13
C ARG A 7 -18.24 -8.79 -11.95
N SER A 8 -18.51 -8.34 -10.73
CA SER A 8 -18.37 -9.10 -9.49
C SER A 8 -19.68 -9.70 -8.99
N SER A 9 -20.71 -9.75 -9.86
CA SER A 9 -22.06 -10.25 -9.56
C SER A 9 -22.77 -9.53 -8.41
N ILE A 10 -22.37 -8.30 -8.10
CA ILE A 10 -23.11 -7.41 -7.20
C ILE A 10 -24.22 -6.77 -8.02
N ASP A 11 -25.45 -6.72 -7.50
CA ASP A 11 -26.53 -6.00 -8.16
C ASP A 11 -26.29 -4.50 -8.01
N VAL A 12 -26.00 -3.84 -9.13
CA VAL A 12 -25.63 -2.41 -9.19
C VAL A 12 -26.62 -1.64 -10.06
N LYS A 13 -27.76 -2.25 -10.43
CA LYS A 13 -28.69 -1.72 -11.42
C LYS A 13 -29.16 -0.30 -11.07
N ASN A 14 -29.60 -0.11 -9.82
CA ASN A 14 -30.08 1.20 -9.34
C ASN A 14 -28.99 2.28 -9.40
N SER A 15 -27.76 1.96 -8.99
CA SER A 15 -26.64 2.90 -9.04
C SER A 15 -26.23 3.23 -10.49
N TYR A 16 -26.28 2.26 -11.40
CA TYR A 16 -26.03 2.49 -12.82
C TYR A 16 -27.08 3.41 -13.45
N ASP A 17 -28.35 3.19 -13.13
CA ASP A 17 -29.46 3.99 -13.64
C ASP A 17 -29.34 5.45 -13.18
N PHE A 18 -29.02 5.70 -11.90
CA PHE A 18 -28.74 7.04 -11.40
C PHE A 18 -27.49 7.68 -12.03
N TYR A 19 -26.45 6.88 -12.32
CA TYR A 19 -25.25 7.38 -13.01
C TYR A 19 -25.57 7.82 -14.45
N VAL A 20 -26.40 7.08 -15.17
CA VAL A 20 -26.86 7.44 -16.52
C VAL A 20 -27.75 8.69 -16.49
N LEU A 21 -28.61 8.83 -15.47
CA LEU A 21 -29.41 10.05 -15.26
C LEU A 21 -28.52 11.27 -14.98
N ALA A 22 -27.50 11.11 -14.13
CA ALA A 22 -26.52 12.18 -13.87
C ALA A 22 -25.81 12.62 -15.16
N PHE A 23 -25.40 11.67 -16.01
CA PHE A 23 -24.76 11.97 -17.30
C PHE A 23 -25.72 12.68 -18.27
N LYS A 24 -26.99 12.26 -18.30
CA LYS A 24 -28.02 12.93 -19.12
C LYS A 24 -28.28 14.37 -18.67
N GLU A 25 -28.38 14.63 -17.37
CA GLU A 25 -28.59 15.99 -16.87
C GLU A 25 -27.34 16.86 -17.04
N LEU A 26 -26.15 16.27 -16.94
CA LEU A 26 -24.89 16.95 -17.25
C LEU A 26 -24.81 17.35 -18.74
N SER A 27 -25.29 16.49 -19.64
CA SER A 27 -25.36 16.81 -21.08
C SER A 27 -26.36 17.92 -21.44
N LYS A 28 -27.25 18.28 -20.50
CA LYS A 28 -28.21 19.38 -20.63
C LYS A 28 -27.75 20.66 -19.90
N ASP A 29 -26.48 20.73 -19.47
CA ASP A 29 -25.93 21.82 -18.64
C ASP A 29 -26.64 22.03 -17.29
N ASN A 30 -27.38 21.03 -16.79
CA ASN A 30 -28.05 21.10 -15.49
C ASN A 30 -27.16 20.51 -14.38
N TYR A 31 -26.16 21.28 -13.97
CA TYR A 31 -25.09 20.84 -13.06
C TYR A 31 -25.58 20.46 -11.65
N ALA A 32 -26.60 21.14 -11.12
CA ALA A 32 -27.11 20.90 -9.77
C ALA A 32 -27.78 19.52 -9.66
N ASP A 33 -28.66 19.19 -10.61
CA ASP A 33 -29.34 17.90 -10.64
C ASP A 33 -28.38 16.77 -11.02
N ALA A 34 -27.45 17.03 -11.95
CA ALA A 34 -26.39 16.07 -12.28
C ALA A 34 -25.56 15.67 -11.05
N PHE A 35 -25.21 16.63 -10.19
CA PHE A 35 -24.48 16.36 -8.96
C PHE A 35 -25.32 15.53 -7.97
N LEU A 36 -26.59 15.87 -7.81
CA LEU A 36 -27.54 15.15 -6.93
C LEU A 36 -27.72 13.69 -7.36
N TYR A 37 -27.91 13.43 -8.66
CA TYR A 37 -28.01 12.08 -9.19
C TYR A 37 -26.70 11.31 -9.09
N TYR A 38 -25.55 11.97 -9.25
CA TYR A 38 -24.24 11.35 -9.07
C TYR A 38 -23.99 10.94 -7.62
N ASP A 39 -24.31 11.81 -6.66
CA ASP A 39 -24.16 11.49 -5.23
C ASP A 39 -25.09 10.35 -4.82
N ARG A 40 -26.34 10.35 -5.32
CA ARG A 40 -27.28 9.25 -5.12
C ARG A 40 -26.80 7.94 -5.76
N ALA A 41 -26.23 8.00 -6.96
CA ALA A 41 -25.62 6.83 -7.61
C ALA A 41 -24.49 6.24 -6.76
N LYS A 42 -23.68 7.09 -6.12
CA LYS A 42 -22.60 6.69 -5.22
C LYS A 42 -23.12 6.11 -3.91
N TYR A 43 -24.19 6.68 -3.34
CA TYR A 43 -24.85 6.15 -2.16
C TYR A 43 -25.40 4.74 -2.40
N GLU A 44 -26.16 4.54 -3.49
CA GLU A 44 -26.71 3.24 -3.88
C GLU A 44 -25.62 2.21 -4.17
N LEU A 45 -24.51 2.62 -4.79
CA LEU A 45 -23.35 1.76 -5.00
C LEU A 45 -22.76 1.28 -3.67
N THR A 46 -22.64 2.20 -2.71
CA THR A 46 -22.06 1.93 -1.39
C THR A 46 -23.00 1.05 -0.57
N SER A 47 -24.31 1.29 -0.66
CA SER A 47 -25.35 0.46 -0.05
C SER A 47 -25.30 -0.97 -0.59
N ALA A 48 -25.31 -1.14 -1.91
CA ALA A 48 -25.23 -2.47 -2.55
C ALA A 48 -23.93 -3.23 -2.17
N ILE A 49 -22.81 -2.52 -2.03
CA ILE A 49 -21.54 -3.11 -1.56
C ILE A 49 -21.63 -3.52 -0.08
N ASN A 50 -22.26 -2.71 0.77
CA ASN A 50 -22.44 -3.01 2.20
C ASN A 50 -23.46 -4.10 2.47
N GLU A 51 -24.52 -4.19 1.67
CA GLU A 51 -25.51 -5.25 1.76
C GLU A 51 -24.88 -6.59 1.34
N ALA A 52 -24.02 -6.59 0.32
CA ALA A 52 -23.19 -7.73 -0.04
C ALA A 52 -22.17 -8.12 1.06
N LYS A 53 -21.76 -7.18 1.93
CA LYS A 53 -20.87 -7.42 3.07
C LYS A 53 -21.57 -8.10 4.24
N HIS A 54 -22.87 -7.86 4.46
CA HIS A 54 -23.63 -8.39 5.60
C HIS A 54 -24.13 -9.84 5.42
N ASN A 55 -23.95 -10.46 4.26
CA ASN A 55 -24.41 -11.83 4.00
C ASN A 55 -23.42 -12.92 4.46
N ILE A 56 -22.89 -12.80 5.68
CA ILE A 56 -22.01 -13.79 6.33
C ILE A 56 -22.77 -14.40 7.53
N ARG A 57 -23.80 -15.20 7.23
CA ARG A 57 -24.33 -16.31 8.06
C ARG A 57 -25.51 -17.04 7.37
N GLY A 58 -25.41 -17.23 6.05
CA GLY A 58 -26.43 -17.91 5.24
C GLY A 58 -26.11 -17.90 3.74
N LEU A 59 -24.87 -18.32 3.42
CA LEU A 59 -24.21 -18.42 2.11
C LEU A 59 -25.04 -18.13 0.83
N ARG A 60 -24.75 -16.97 0.21
CA ARG A 60 -24.54 -16.89 -1.24
C ARG A 60 -23.20 -16.18 -1.54
N ILE A 61 -22.09 -16.88 -1.29
CA ILE A 61 -20.81 -16.55 -1.95
C ILE A 61 -20.98 -16.99 -3.40
N HIS A 62 -21.45 -16.10 -4.27
CA HIS A 62 -21.87 -16.48 -5.61
C HIS A 62 -20.70 -16.82 -6.55
N SER A 63 -19.45 -16.44 -6.22
CA SER A 63 -18.27 -16.76 -7.05
C SER A 63 -16.94 -16.40 -6.36
N SER A 64 -15.82 -17.05 -6.74
CA SER A 64 -14.45 -16.62 -6.41
C SER A 64 -14.16 -15.16 -6.81
N ARG A 65 -14.95 -14.63 -7.75
CA ARG A 65 -14.89 -13.24 -8.22
C ARG A 65 -15.32 -12.23 -7.15
N THR A 66 -16.28 -12.55 -6.29
CA THR A 66 -16.74 -11.65 -5.23
C THR A 66 -15.70 -11.55 -4.11
N VAL A 67 -15.04 -12.66 -3.78
CA VAL A 67 -13.88 -12.68 -2.86
C VAL A 67 -12.72 -11.90 -3.47
N SER A 68 -12.41 -12.11 -4.75
CA SER A 68 -11.40 -11.32 -5.46
C SER A 68 -11.73 -9.82 -5.46
N PHE A 69 -13.00 -9.45 -5.56
CA PHE A 69 -13.47 -8.07 -5.48
C PHE A 69 -13.24 -7.48 -4.09
N PHE A 70 -13.64 -8.15 -3.01
CA PHE A 70 -13.41 -7.67 -1.65
C PHE A 70 -11.92 -7.58 -1.29
N PHE A 71 -11.13 -8.57 -1.69
CA PHE A 71 -9.67 -8.50 -1.53
C PHE A 71 -9.05 -7.36 -2.36
N LYS A 72 -9.67 -7.02 -3.50
CA LYS A 72 -9.25 -5.86 -4.31
C LYS A 72 -9.71 -4.54 -3.70
N LEU A 73 -10.91 -4.48 -3.13
CA LEU A 73 -11.53 -3.30 -2.54
C LEU A 73 -10.80 -2.87 -1.26
N TYR A 74 -10.57 -3.81 -0.35
CA TYR A 74 -9.92 -3.56 0.94
C TYR A 74 -8.40 -3.67 0.91
N GLY A 75 -7.80 -3.93 -0.25
CA GLY A 75 -6.35 -4.06 -0.37
C GLY A 75 -5.76 -5.25 0.40
N LEU A 76 -6.56 -6.27 0.72
CA LEU A 76 -6.12 -7.44 1.50
C LEU A 76 -4.90 -8.16 0.90
N TYR A 77 -4.75 -8.10 -0.43
CA TYR A 77 -3.53 -8.59 -1.10
C TYR A 77 -2.28 -7.84 -0.64
N ALA A 78 -2.33 -6.51 -0.54
CA ALA A 78 -1.20 -5.71 -0.09
C ALA A 78 -0.88 -5.97 1.39
N VAL A 79 -1.92 -6.19 2.22
CA VAL A 79 -1.73 -6.62 3.61
C VAL A 79 -1.02 -7.96 3.68
N LEU A 80 -1.49 -8.96 2.94
CA LEU A 80 -0.85 -10.28 2.87
C LEU A 80 0.61 -10.17 2.42
N TYR A 81 0.87 -9.36 1.38
CA TYR A 81 2.24 -9.10 0.94
C TYR A 81 3.10 -8.45 2.03
N GLY A 82 2.60 -7.41 2.71
CA GLY A 82 3.32 -6.75 3.80
C GLY A 82 3.62 -7.71 4.96
N VAL A 83 2.67 -8.57 5.34
CA VAL A 83 2.86 -9.58 6.39
C VAL A 83 3.87 -10.64 5.97
N ILE A 84 3.74 -11.19 4.75
CA ILE A 84 4.68 -12.20 4.23
C ILE A 84 6.09 -11.62 4.14
N ALA A 85 6.24 -10.39 3.62
CA ALA A 85 7.52 -9.70 3.55
C ALA A 85 8.11 -9.52 4.95
N ALA A 86 7.32 -9.08 5.93
CA ALA A 86 7.77 -8.92 7.30
C ALA A 86 8.26 -10.25 7.92
N LEU A 87 7.54 -11.35 7.68
CA LEU A 87 7.96 -12.68 8.14
C LEU A 87 9.25 -13.15 7.47
N ILE A 88 9.39 -12.94 6.15
CA ILE A 88 10.61 -13.29 5.41
C ILE A 88 11.81 -12.50 5.94
N PHE A 89 11.69 -11.18 6.09
CA PHE A 89 12.78 -10.38 6.62
C PHE A 89 13.09 -10.70 8.09
N GLY A 90 12.07 -11.00 8.90
CA GLY A 90 12.27 -11.49 10.27
C GLY A 90 13.08 -12.79 10.30
N ALA A 91 12.74 -13.75 9.44
CA ALA A 91 13.48 -15.01 9.30
C ALA A 91 14.92 -14.79 8.79
N LEU A 92 15.12 -13.87 7.83
CA LEU A 92 16.44 -13.53 7.31
C LEU A 92 17.32 -12.85 8.36
N ILE A 93 16.76 -11.98 9.20
CA ILE A 93 17.49 -11.36 10.32
C ILE A 93 17.89 -12.43 11.33
N TYR A 94 16.98 -13.33 11.68
CA TYR A 94 17.26 -14.40 12.64
C TYR A 94 18.33 -15.38 12.13
N GLY A 95 18.28 -15.76 10.85
CA GLY A 95 19.18 -16.77 10.28
C GLY A 95 20.52 -16.23 9.76
N TYR A 96 20.59 -14.94 9.40
CA TYR A 96 21.73 -14.37 8.66
C TYR A 96 22.21 -13.03 9.23
N SER A 97 21.95 -12.73 10.51
CA SER A 97 22.41 -11.48 11.16
C SER A 97 23.91 -11.26 11.08
N ASP A 98 24.69 -12.34 11.17
CA ASP A 98 26.14 -12.24 11.36
C ASP A 98 26.92 -12.19 10.04
N ILE A 99 26.23 -12.42 8.90
CA ILE A 99 26.86 -12.40 7.59
C ILE A 99 27.12 -10.96 7.16
N ARG A 100 28.34 -10.74 6.63
CA ARG A 100 28.79 -9.45 6.13
C ARG A 100 29.20 -9.56 4.66
N ILE A 101 28.80 -8.58 3.86
CA ILE A 101 29.25 -8.40 2.48
C ILE A 101 30.05 -7.11 2.42
N LEU A 102 31.30 -7.16 1.97
CA LEU A 102 32.19 -5.99 1.87
C LEU A 102 32.28 -5.17 3.19
N GLY A 103 32.25 -5.85 4.33
CA GLY A 103 32.29 -5.21 5.66
C GLY A 103 30.95 -4.67 6.18
N VAL A 104 29.90 -4.68 5.35
CA VAL A 104 28.54 -4.26 5.72
C VAL A 104 27.73 -5.47 6.19
N PRO A 105 27.10 -5.43 7.37
CA PRO A 105 26.28 -6.52 7.85
C PRO A 105 24.94 -6.59 7.10
N LEU A 106 24.53 -7.80 6.71
CA LEU A 106 23.31 -8.02 5.92
C LEU A 106 22.02 -7.64 6.66
N TRP A 107 22.05 -7.64 8.00
CA TRP A 107 20.91 -7.18 8.78
C TRP A 107 20.51 -5.74 8.42
N SER A 108 21.42 -4.88 7.96
CA SER A 108 21.12 -3.50 7.55
C SER A 108 20.08 -3.45 6.43
N SER A 109 20.30 -4.23 5.37
CA SER A 109 19.37 -4.39 4.26
C SER A 109 18.06 -5.04 4.70
N PHE A 110 18.11 -6.02 5.60
CA PHE A 110 16.90 -6.70 6.07
C PHE A 110 16.03 -5.82 6.97
N PHE A 111 16.63 -5.00 7.84
CA PHE A 111 15.91 -4.02 8.65
C PHE A 111 15.24 -2.95 7.79
N ALA A 112 15.86 -2.54 6.68
CA ALA A 112 15.20 -1.68 5.70
C ALA A 112 14.03 -2.40 4.99
N GLY A 113 14.19 -3.69 4.67
CA GLY A 113 13.09 -4.55 4.21
C GLY A 113 11.91 -4.64 5.19
N LEU A 114 12.18 -4.73 6.49
CA LEU A 114 11.15 -4.65 7.54
C LEU A 114 10.47 -3.28 7.57
N GLY A 115 11.26 -2.20 7.49
CA GLY A 115 10.74 -0.83 7.46
C GLY A 115 9.79 -0.59 6.29
N SER A 116 10.12 -1.08 5.11
CA SER A 116 9.27 -0.97 3.93
C SER A 116 8.03 -1.85 4.02
N SER A 117 8.12 -3.03 4.66
CA SER A 117 6.97 -3.88 4.96
C SER A 117 5.97 -3.17 5.88
N ALA A 118 6.47 -2.48 6.92
CA ALA A 118 5.66 -1.63 7.79
C ALA A 118 5.01 -0.47 7.01
N GLN A 119 5.75 0.16 6.08
CA GLN A 119 5.21 1.19 5.21
C GLN A 119 4.07 0.69 4.30
N ILE A 120 4.17 -0.52 3.76
CA ILE A 120 3.09 -1.11 2.95
C ILE A 120 1.83 -1.23 3.79
N LEU A 121 1.95 -1.75 5.02
CA LEU A 121 0.81 -1.92 5.93
C LEU A 121 0.18 -0.58 6.32
N THR A 122 0.98 0.42 6.68
CA THR A 122 0.46 1.76 7.02
C THR A 122 -0.16 2.45 5.81
N GLY A 123 0.41 2.27 4.61
CA GLY A 123 -0.14 2.80 3.37
C GLY A 123 -1.51 2.23 3.03
N VAL A 124 -1.73 0.92 3.23
CA VAL A 124 -3.06 0.30 3.05
C VAL A 124 -4.07 0.88 4.04
N VAL A 125 -3.67 1.07 5.30
CA VAL A 125 -4.55 1.63 6.34
C VAL A 125 -4.92 3.08 6.04
N ASP A 126 -3.96 3.91 5.61
CA ASP A 126 -4.22 5.31 5.26
C ASP A 126 -5.12 5.43 4.01
N ASP A 127 -4.89 4.61 2.99
CA ASP A 127 -5.75 4.55 1.79
C ASP A 127 -7.19 4.14 2.16
N LEU A 128 -7.34 3.15 3.02
CA LEU A 128 -8.65 2.73 3.51
C LEU A 128 -9.34 3.82 4.34
N ARG A 129 -8.58 4.55 5.17
CA ARG A 129 -9.09 5.66 5.99
C ARG A 129 -9.54 6.85 5.14
N ARG A 130 -8.80 7.19 4.09
CA ARG A 130 -9.06 8.39 3.26
C ARG A 130 -10.08 8.15 2.15
N GLU A 131 -9.96 7.03 1.44
CA GLU A 131 -10.70 6.79 0.20
C GLU A 131 -11.77 5.69 0.34
N GLY A 132 -11.76 4.96 1.47
CA GLY A 132 -12.67 3.81 1.68
C GLY A 132 -12.34 2.59 0.83
N MET A 133 -11.30 2.66 -0.02
CA MET A 133 -10.82 1.57 -0.87
C MET A 133 -9.36 1.77 -1.27
N VAL A 134 -8.69 0.68 -1.68
CA VAL A 134 -7.27 0.71 -2.10
C VAL A 134 -7.15 0.72 -3.63
N VAL A 135 -6.56 1.78 -4.17
CA VAL A 135 -6.40 2.00 -5.63
C VAL A 135 -5.48 0.94 -6.25
N ARG A 136 -5.88 0.40 -7.42
CA ARG A 136 -5.17 -0.71 -8.11
C ARG A 136 -3.72 -0.40 -8.49
N TYR A 137 -3.37 0.85 -8.80
CA TYR A 137 -2.04 1.21 -9.34
C TYR A 137 -0.90 1.01 -8.33
N LYS A 138 -1.17 1.14 -7.02
CA LYS A 138 -0.14 0.96 -5.97
C LYS A 138 0.33 -0.50 -5.81
N ARG A 139 -0.38 -1.48 -6.40
CA ARG A 139 -0.18 -2.91 -6.12
C ARG A 139 1.11 -3.49 -6.71
N ILE A 140 1.56 -2.99 -7.86
CA ILE A 140 2.82 -3.39 -8.51
C ILE A 140 4.02 -2.81 -7.73
N TRP A 141 3.85 -1.61 -7.17
CA TRP A 141 4.90 -0.97 -6.39
C TRP A 141 5.15 -1.67 -5.06
N TYR A 142 4.13 -2.28 -4.44
CA TYR A 142 4.30 -3.03 -3.19
C TYR A 142 5.19 -4.27 -3.29
N THR A 143 5.36 -4.87 -4.47
CA THR A 143 6.31 -5.98 -4.64
C THR A 143 7.75 -5.50 -4.83
N THR A 144 7.94 -4.32 -5.42
CA THR A 144 9.27 -3.79 -5.76
C THR A 144 9.86 -2.96 -4.63
N ILE A 145 9.03 -2.29 -3.83
CA ILE A 145 9.42 -1.45 -2.69
C ILE A 145 10.34 -2.20 -1.71
N PRO A 146 10.05 -3.44 -1.28
CA PRO A 146 10.92 -4.16 -0.37
C PRO A 146 12.31 -4.43 -0.93
N LEU A 147 12.42 -4.78 -2.22
CA LEU A 147 13.71 -5.01 -2.87
C LEU A 147 14.53 -3.73 -2.98
N LEU A 148 13.91 -2.61 -3.38
CA LEU A 148 14.57 -1.31 -3.42
C LEU A 148 15.01 -0.85 -2.02
N SER A 149 14.19 -1.11 -1.00
CA SER A 149 14.51 -0.76 0.38
C SER A 149 15.76 -1.49 0.90
N MET A 150 16.04 -2.71 0.44
CA MET A 150 17.27 -3.42 0.80
C MET A 150 18.53 -2.70 0.32
N ILE A 151 18.49 -2.13 -0.90
CA ILE A 151 19.59 -1.37 -1.48
C ILE A 151 19.78 -0.06 -0.69
N PHE A 152 18.69 0.66 -0.41
CA PHE A 152 18.76 1.87 0.38
C PHE A 152 19.22 1.62 1.83
N GLY A 153 18.83 0.49 2.44
CA GLY A 153 19.32 0.07 3.75
C GLY A 153 20.83 -0.18 3.77
N TYR A 154 21.35 -0.82 2.71
CA TYR A 154 22.79 -1.03 2.54
C TYR A 154 23.55 0.30 2.43
N MET A 155 23.02 1.23 1.62
CA MET A 155 23.59 2.57 1.47
C MET A 155 23.52 3.38 2.77
N ALA A 156 22.41 3.30 3.50
CA ALA A 156 22.22 4.00 4.76
C ALA A 156 23.23 3.52 5.81
N TYR A 157 23.51 2.21 5.88
CA TYR A 157 24.56 1.70 6.75
C TYR A 157 25.93 2.30 6.41
N LEU A 158 26.31 2.34 5.12
CA LEU A 158 27.59 2.91 4.71
C LEU A 158 27.71 4.40 5.07
N LEU A 159 26.66 5.18 4.80
CA LEU A 159 26.63 6.62 5.10
C LEU A 159 26.65 6.90 6.61
N PHE A 160 25.86 6.15 7.38
CA PHE A 160 25.78 6.35 8.81
C PHE A 160 27.02 5.82 9.54
N SER A 161 27.53 4.66 9.15
CA SER A 161 28.76 4.08 9.72
C SER A 161 29.98 4.95 9.43
N SER A 162 30.13 5.46 8.20
CA SER A 162 31.21 6.41 7.87
C SER A 162 31.08 7.73 8.65
N GLY A 163 29.86 8.21 8.85
CA GLY A 163 29.58 9.37 9.71
C GLY A 163 30.01 9.13 11.16
N LEU A 164 29.65 8.00 11.75
CA LEU A 164 30.03 7.66 13.13
C LEU A 164 31.54 7.54 13.32
N ILE A 165 32.25 6.99 12.33
CA ILE A 165 33.72 6.95 12.31
C ILE A 165 34.31 8.36 12.29
N ALA A 166 33.75 9.27 11.49
CA ALA A 166 34.21 10.65 11.42
C ALA A 166 34.01 11.42 12.74
N PHE A 167 32.99 11.08 13.52
CA PHE A 167 32.69 11.70 14.82
C PHE A 167 33.31 10.98 16.03
N ASN A 168 34.13 9.94 15.81
CA ASN A 168 34.84 9.17 16.85
C ASN A 168 33.92 8.68 18.00
N VAL A 169 32.70 8.26 17.66
CA VAL A 169 31.71 7.74 18.62
C VAL A 169 32.00 6.27 18.90
N LYS A 170 31.99 5.85 20.18
CA LYS A 170 32.20 4.45 20.57
C LYS A 170 31.14 3.53 19.95
N SER A 171 31.58 2.41 19.40
CA SER A 171 30.80 1.51 18.55
C SER A 171 29.61 0.83 19.23
N ASP A 172 29.70 0.50 20.52
CA ASP A 172 28.75 -0.43 21.15
C ASP A 172 27.37 0.19 21.40
N ASP A 173 27.29 1.51 21.63
CA ASP A 173 26.02 2.24 21.79
C ASP A 173 25.36 2.61 20.46
N THR A 174 26.06 2.41 19.33
CA THR A 174 25.62 2.92 18.02
C THR A 174 24.91 1.89 17.14
N VAL A 175 24.97 0.61 17.51
CA VAL A 175 24.38 -0.49 16.74
C VAL A 175 22.86 -0.33 16.64
N PHE A 176 22.19 -0.06 17.77
CA PHE A 176 20.74 0.16 17.79
C PHE A 176 20.34 1.38 16.95
N SER A 177 21.06 2.50 17.09
CA SER A 177 20.83 3.70 16.28
C SER A 177 20.99 3.42 14.79
N THR A 178 21.97 2.61 14.40
CA THR A 178 22.19 2.21 13.01
C THR A 178 21.06 1.31 12.49
N MET A 179 20.58 0.36 13.31
CA MET A 179 19.39 -0.46 13.00
C MET A 179 18.15 0.41 12.79
N LEU A 180 17.93 1.39 13.66
CA LEU A 180 16.81 2.33 13.56
C LEU A 180 16.90 3.17 12.29
N VAL A 181 18.09 3.69 11.94
CA VAL A 181 18.30 4.45 10.70
C VAL A 181 18.02 3.59 9.46
N CYS A 182 18.47 2.34 9.44
CA CYS A 182 18.20 1.40 8.34
C CYS A 182 16.69 1.12 8.22
N PHE A 183 16.01 0.89 9.34
CA PHE A 183 14.56 0.69 9.38
C PHE A 183 13.81 1.93 8.86
N LEU A 184 14.16 3.13 9.33
CA LEU A 184 13.54 4.38 8.88
C LEU A 184 13.77 4.62 7.40
N THR A 185 14.96 4.33 6.90
CA THR A 185 15.27 4.46 5.47
C THR A 185 14.38 3.53 4.64
N GLY A 186 14.18 2.30 5.10
CA GLY A 186 13.22 1.37 4.55
C GLY A 186 11.79 1.92 4.56
N PHE A 187 11.36 2.44 5.70
CA PHE A 187 10.02 3.02 5.88
C PHE A 187 9.80 4.28 5.01
N MET A 188 10.84 5.06 4.71
CA MET A 188 10.74 6.27 3.90
C MET A 188 10.98 6.02 2.40
N THR A 189 11.24 4.78 1.99
CA THR A 189 11.62 4.43 0.60
C THR A 189 10.59 4.92 -0.43
N ASN A 190 9.29 4.70 -0.22
CA ASN A 190 8.28 5.17 -1.17
C ASN A 190 8.21 6.72 -1.25
N TRP A 191 8.42 7.43 -0.13
CA TRP A 191 8.45 8.89 -0.12
C TRP A 191 9.65 9.42 -0.92
N LEU A 192 10.81 8.81 -0.74
CA LEU A 192 12.04 9.14 -1.47
C LEU A 192 11.83 8.94 -2.98
N ILE A 193 11.27 7.80 -3.39
CA ILE A 193 10.99 7.49 -4.80
C ILE A 193 10.05 8.53 -5.42
N ASN A 194 8.94 8.85 -4.73
CA ASN A 194 8.00 9.85 -5.22
C ASN A 194 8.64 11.24 -5.36
N ARG A 195 9.52 11.61 -4.42
CA ARG A 195 10.22 12.90 -4.48
C ARG A 195 11.22 12.94 -5.63
N LEU A 196 11.98 11.87 -5.85
CA LEU A 196 12.92 11.73 -6.97
C LEU A 196 12.20 11.81 -8.32
N SER A 197 11.07 11.11 -8.47
CA SER A 197 10.24 11.19 -9.69
C SER A 197 9.79 12.64 -9.94
N SER A 198 9.28 13.33 -8.92
CA SER A 198 8.81 14.71 -9.07
C SER A 198 9.92 15.70 -9.44
N LEU A 199 11.17 15.43 -9.05
CA LEU A 199 12.31 16.27 -9.44
C LEU A 199 12.72 16.00 -10.89
N SER A 200 12.69 14.73 -11.31
CA SER A 200 12.96 14.34 -12.69
C SER A 200 11.95 14.91 -13.68
N ASP A 201 10.67 14.99 -13.30
CA ASP A 201 9.61 15.53 -14.17
C ASP A 201 9.67 17.07 -14.30
N ASN A 202 10.43 17.74 -13.42
CA ASN A 202 10.62 19.19 -13.40
C ASN A 202 11.98 19.63 -13.97
N MET A 203 12.78 18.71 -14.50
CA MET A 203 14.03 18.95 -15.23
C MET A 203 13.80 18.78 -16.73
#